data_AF-A0A9D5JPM8-F1
#
_entry.id   AF-A0A9D5JPM8-F1
#
_cell.length_a   1.000
_cell.length_b   1.000
_cell.length_c   1.000
_cell.angle_alpha   90.00
_cell.angle_beta   90.00
_cell.angle_gamma   90.00
#
_symmetry.space_group_name_H-M   'P 1'
#
loop_
_entity.id
_entity.type
_entity.pdbx_description
1 polymer ?
#
loop_
_entity_poly.entity_id
_entity_poly.type
_entity_poly.pdbx_seq_one_letter_code
_entity_poly.pdbx_strand_id
1 'polypeptide(L)'
;MDFNELLTRLEPKLKSITRRLDYRFRTFGQEDLFQEALIHLWEKNRDEELCGKTESFILQGCCFYLKNYIRKSNKSIDKMSVFGESFDYPGGKAIGGHPAANNESFVNSLDNVSLRDSIFKILGKRERKVAVYIMKGLSSREIGSILNISHVMVLKIKKNIRSKCHGLAGERQ
;
A
#
# COMPACT_ATOMS: atom_id res chain seq x y z
N MET A 1 25.50 -4.66 -25.55
CA MET A 1 24.40 -4.22 -26.44
C MET A 1 24.14 -2.75 -26.15
N ASP A 2 23.88 -1.93 -27.18
CA ASP A 2 23.54 -0.53 -26.92
C ASP A 2 22.21 -0.44 -26.16
N PHE A 3 22.22 0.30 -25.05
CA PHE A 3 21.06 0.39 -24.17
C PHE A 3 19.92 1.18 -24.83
N ASN A 4 20.24 2.22 -25.58
CA ASN A 4 19.23 3.07 -26.22
C ASN A 4 18.50 2.31 -27.34
N GLU A 5 19.24 1.54 -28.13
CA GLU A 5 18.66 0.65 -29.15
C GLU A 5 17.75 -0.43 -28.52
N LEU A 6 18.21 -1.07 -27.45
CA LEU A 6 17.42 -2.05 -26.69
C LEU A 6 16.15 -1.43 -26.10
N LEU A 7 16.27 -0.24 -25.50
CA LEU A 7 15.17 0.47 -24.88
C LEU A 7 14.10 0.83 -25.91
N THR A 8 14.50 1.40 -27.05
CA THR A 8 13.58 1.80 -28.12
C THR A 8 12.72 0.62 -28.60
N ARG A 9 13.30 -0.59 -28.66
CA ARG A 9 12.58 -1.81 -29.05
C ARG A 9 11.63 -2.33 -27.98
N LEU A 10 12.05 -2.28 -26.71
CA LEU A 10 11.32 -2.90 -25.61
C LEU A 10 10.30 -1.95 -24.95
N GLU A 11 10.49 -0.65 -25.04
CA GLU A 11 9.68 0.40 -24.42
C GLU A 11 8.16 0.21 -24.59
N PRO A 12 7.61 0.03 -25.81
CA PRO A 12 6.15 -0.11 -25.97
C PRO A 12 5.60 -1.35 -25.26
N LYS A 13 6.35 -2.46 -25.29
CA LYS A 13 5.99 -3.70 -24.59
C LYS A 13 6.13 -3.54 -23.08
N LEU A 14 7.15 -2.82 -22.62
CA LEU A 14 7.39 -2.55 -21.21
C LEU A 14 6.29 -1.66 -20.61
N LYS A 15 5.90 -0.58 -21.30
CA LYS A 15 4.76 0.28 -20.92
C LYS A 15 3.44 -0.51 -20.85
N SER A 16 3.23 -1.45 -21.76
CA SER A 16 2.06 -2.34 -21.72
C SER A 16 2.07 -3.25 -20.48
N ILE A 17 3.24 -3.79 -20.12
CA ILE A 17 3.42 -4.61 -18.91
C ILE A 17 3.14 -3.78 -17.65
N THR A 18 3.69 -2.57 -17.55
CA THR A 18 3.51 -1.73 -16.35
C THR A 18 2.07 -1.29 -16.17
N ARG A 19 1.39 -0.88 -17.25
CA ARG A 19 -0.06 -0.56 -17.23
C ARG A 19 -0.92 -1.73 -16.73
N ARG A 20 -0.60 -2.96 -17.15
CA ARG A 20 -1.32 -4.18 -16.72
C ARG A 20 -1.02 -4.56 -15.26
N LEU A 21 0.11 -4.13 -14.71
CA LEU A 21 0.46 -4.37 -13.32
C LEU A 21 -0.13 -3.28 -12.40
N ASP A 22 -0.07 -2.01 -12.81
CA ASP A 22 -0.70 -0.87 -12.13
C ASP A 22 -2.19 -1.14 -11.83
N TYR A 23 -2.98 -1.54 -12.84
CA TYR A 23 -4.40 -1.87 -12.66
C TYR A 23 -4.66 -2.90 -11.54
N ARG A 24 -3.71 -3.81 -11.30
CA ARG A 24 -3.83 -4.85 -10.25
C ARG A 24 -3.30 -4.41 -8.89
N PHE A 25 -2.43 -3.40 -8.83
CA PHE A 25 -1.71 -3.01 -7.63
C PHE A 25 -1.67 -1.48 -7.52
N ARG A 26 -2.75 -0.90 -6.97
CA ARG A 26 -3.00 0.56 -6.83
C ARG A 26 -1.98 1.34 -5.97
N THR A 27 -0.89 0.72 -5.54
CA THR A 27 0.13 1.34 -4.68
C THR A 27 1.21 2.09 -5.44
N PHE A 28 1.34 1.85 -6.75
CA PHE A 28 2.35 2.48 -7.60
C PHE A 28 1.68 3.00 -8.87
N GLY A 29 2.09 4.18 -9.34
CA GLY A 29 1.67 4.66 -10.65
C GLY A 29 2.32 3.86 -11.78
N GLN A 30 1.71 3.91 -12.97
CA GLN A 30 2.29 3.33 -14.18
C GLN A 30 3.72 3.85 -14.45
N GLU A 31 3.96 5.14 -14.22
CA GLU A 31 5.25 5.80 -14.43
C GLU A 31 6.31 5.28 -13.45
N ASP A 32 5.95 5.12 -12.17
CA ASP A 32 6.86 4.58 -11.15
C ASP A 32 7.31 3.17 -11.52
N LEU A 33 6.37 2.30 -11.91
CA LEU A 33 6.69 0.93 -12.33
C LEU A 33 7.53 0.91 -13.61
N PHE A 34 7.33 1.88 -14.51
CA PHE A 34 8.12 1.97 -15.73
C PHE A 34 9.55 2.40 -15.42
N GLN A 35 9.74 3.42 -14.59
CA GLN A 35 11.05 3.85 -14.13
C GLN A 35 11.80 2.72 -13.42
N GLU A 36 11.13 2.00 -12.52
CA GLU A 36 11.71 0.86 -11.81
C GLU A 36 12.14 -0.27 -12.76
N ALA A 37 11.37 -0.50 -13.82
CA ALA A 37 11.73 -1.46 -14.86
C ALA A 37 12.94 -1.00 -15.70
N LEU A 38 13.07 0.31 -15.96
CA LEU A 38 14.22 0.87 -16.68
C LEU A 38 15.51 0.74 -15.88
N ILE A 39 15.46 1.02 -14.58
CA ILE A 39 16.60 0.86 -13.68
C ILE A 39 17.07 -0.59 -13.71
N HIS A 40 16.15 -1.55 -13.53
CA HIS A 40 16.48 -2.97 -13.59
C HIS A 40 17.07 -3.39 -14.95
N LEU A 41 16.49 -2.91 -16.05
CA LEU A 41 16.98 -3.21 -17.40
C LEU A 41 18.38 -2.63 -17.63
N TRP A 42 18.63 -1.42 -17.13
CA TRP A 42 19.92 -0.74 -17.24
C TRP A 42 21.00 -1.47 -16.45
N GLU A 43 20.71 -1.87 -15.21
CA GLU A 43 21.63 -2.67 -14.38
C GLU A 43 22.00 -3.97 -15.09
N LYS A 44 21.00 -4.70 -15.61
CA LYS A 44 21.25 -5.97 -16.31
C LYS A 44 22.02 -5.79 -17.62
N ASN A 45 21.80 -4.69 -18.32
CA ASN A 45 22.57 -4.38 -19.52
C ASN A 45 24.03 -4.01 -19.19
N ARG A 46 24.24 -3.27 -18.10
CA ARG A 46 25.57 -2.88 -17.61
C ARG A 46 26.38 -4.10 -17.15
N ASP A 47 25.72 -5.07 -16.54
CA ASP A 47 26.35 -6.31 -16.07
C ASP A 47 26.47 -7.38 -17.19
N GLU A 48 26.22 -6.99 -18.45
CA GLU A 48 26.27 -7.83 -19.67
C GLU A 48 25.35 -9.07 -19.67
N GLU A 49 24.45 -9.20 -18.68
CA GLU A 49 23.55 -10.36 -18.52
C GLU A 49 22.51 -10.49 -19.65
N LEU A 50 22.27 -9.41 -20.39
CA LEU A 50 21.30 -9.36 -21.50
C LEU A 50 21.89 -9.79 -22.84
N CYS A 51 23.21 -9.96 -22.93
CA CYS A 51 23.87 -10.32 -24.19
C CYS A 51 23.39 -11.70 -24.69
N GLY A 52 22.95 -11.76 -25.95
CA GLY A 52 22.41 -12.97 -26.56
C GLY A 52 21.02 -13.42 -26.06
N LYS A 53 20.35 -12.63 -25.22
CA LYS A 53 18.97 -12.94 -24.77
C LYS A 53 17.94 -12.42 -25.76
N THR A 54 16.84 -13.15 -25.91
CA THR A 54 15.72 -12.73 -26.75
C THR A 54 14.90 -11.64 -26.05
N GLU A 55 14.20 -10.81 -26.82
CA GLU A 55 13.30 -9.78 -26.26
C GLU A 55 12.29 -10.36 -25.28
N SER A 56 11.72 -11.53 -25.59
CA SER A 56 10.74 -12.21 -24.74
C SER A 56 11.34 -12.56 -23.38
N PHE A 57 12.57 -13.08 -23.35
CA PHE A 57 13.27 -13.41 -22.11
C PHE A 57 13.50 -12.16 -21.25
N ILE A 58 13.94 -11.07 -21.88
CA ILE A 58 14.22 -9.80 -21.20
C ILE A 58 12.93 -9.22 -20.61
N LEU A 59 11.86 -9.14 -21.40
CA LEU A 59 10.56 -8.65 -20.95
C LEU A 59 9.95 -9.51 -19.85
N GLN A 60 10.12 -10.83 -19.93
CA GLN A 60 9.69 -11.75 -18.90
C GLN A 60 10.47 -11.54 -17.59
N GLY A 61 11.79 -11.29 -17.69
CA GLY A 61 12.64 -10.87 -16.58
C GLY A 61 12.11 -9.61 -15.89
N CYS A 62 11.87 -8.54 -16.65
CA CYS A 62 11.30 -7.29 -16.12
C CYS A 62 9.91 -7.52 -15.49
N CYS A 63 9.06 -8.35 -16.09
CA CYS A 63 7.75 -8.67 -15.54
C CYS A 63 7.84 -9.39 -14.16
N PHE A 64 8.76 -10.35 -14.03
CA PHE A 64 8.98 -11.02 -12.75
C PHE A 64 9.62 -10.11 -11.70
N TYR A 65 10.57 -9.28 -12.12
CA TYR A 65 11.17 -8.26 -11.29
C TYR A 65 10.10 -7.33 -10.69
N LEU A 66 9.26 -6.74 -11.53
CA LEU A 66 8.20 -5.82 -11.08
C LEU A 66 7.19 -6.49 -10.15
N LYS A 67 6.78 -7.73 -10.43
CA LYS A 67 5.92 -8.49 -9.51
C LYS A 67 6.57 -8.68 -8.14
N ASN A 68 7.87 -8.97 -8.11
CA ASN A 68 8.61 -9.15 -6.87
C ASN A 68 8.79 -7.82 -6.12
N TYR A 69 9.07 -6.73 -6.85
CA TYR A 69 9.14 -5.38 -6.32
C TYR A 69 7.82 -5.01 -5.62
N ILE A 70 6.69 -5.09 -6.33
CA ILE A 70 5.36 -4.83 -5.78
C ILE A 70 5.08 -5.70 -4.55
N ARG A 71 5.39 -7.01 -4.61
CA ARG A 71 5.20 -7.92 -3.48
C ARG A 71 6.03 -7.52 -2.26
N LYS A 72 7.29 -7.10 -2.44
CA LYS A 72 8.16 -6.66 -1.35
C LYS A 72 7.66 -5.34 -0.76
N SER A 73 7.32 -4.38 -1.60
CA SER A 73 6.85 -3.08 -1.15
C SER A 73 5.50 -3.18 -0.43
N ASN A 74 4.57 -4.02 -0.89
CA ASN A 74 3.32 -4.27 -0.17
C ASN A 74 3.54 -4.94 1.19
N LYS A 75 4.51 -5.85 1.32
CA LYS A 75 4.90 -6.41 2.62
C LYS A 75 5.54 -5.35 3.53
N SER A 76 6.26 -4.39 2.97
CA SER A 76 6.85 -3.27 3.72
C SER A 76 5.77 -2.31 4.21
N ILE A 77 4.81 -1.97 3.35
CA ILE A 77 3.64 -1.16 3.71
C ILE A 77 2.83 -1.87 4.79
N ASP A 78 2.59 -3.18 4.67
CA ASP A 78 1.86 -3.94 5.70
C ASP A 78 2.58 -3.91 7.06
N LYS A 79 3.93 -3.93 7.05
CA LYS A 79 4.73 -3.76 8.28
C LYS A 79 4.72 -2.32 8.80
N MET A 80 4.87 -1.30 7.94
CA MET A 80 4.85 0.11 8.34
C MET A 80 3.46 0.57 8.79
N SER A 81 2.39 0.01 8.21
CA SER A 81 1.00 0.21 8.68
C SER A 81 0.79 -0.31 10.10
N VAL A 82 1.62 -1.27 10.55
CA VAL A 82 1.63 -1.79 11.92
C VAL A 82 2.56 -0.99 12.83
N PHE A 83 3.58 -0.32 12.27
CA PHE A 83 4.55 0.56 12.94
C PHE A 83 4.26 2.06 12.73
N GLY A 84 3.03 2.43 12.37
CA GLY A 84 2.58 3.82 12.28
C GLY A 84 2.43 4.46 13.66
N GLU A 85 3.46 4.33 14.49
CA GLU A 85 3.71 5.23 15.61
C GLU A 85 4.43 6.45 15.05
N SER A 86 3.79 7.59 15.25
CA SER A 86 4.32 8.92 15.03
C SER A 86 5.72 9.02 15.65
N PHE A 87 6.77 9.03 14.83
CA PHE A 87 8.07 9.49 15.28
C PHE A 87 8.02 11.02 15.37
N ASP A 88 7.68 11.52 16.56
CA ASP A 88 7.95 12.91 16.94
C ASP A 88 9.45 13.09 17.07
N TYR A 89 10.10 13.64 16.05
CA TYR A 89 11.46 14.16 16.16
C TYR A 89 11.39 15.63 16.61
N PRO A 90 11.98 16.01 17.75
CA PRO A 90 12.02 17.39 18.16
C PRO A 90 13.09 18.13 17.32
N GLY A 91 12.64 18.99 16.40
CA GLY A 91 13.50 20.03 15.82
C GLY A 91 14.03 19.82 14.40
N GLY A 92 13.40 19.01 13.55
CA GLY A 92 13.76 18.89 12.13
C GLY A 92 12.63 19.31 11.20
N LYS A 93 12.81 20.38 10.43
CA LYS A 93 11.90 20.73 9.31
C LYS A 93 11.75 19.53 8.38
N ALA A 94 10.57 18.92 8.38
CA ALA A 94 10.19 17.92 7.39
C ALA A 94 10.09 18.59 6.01
N ILE A 95 11.11 18.39 5.17
CA ILE A 95 10.98 18.59 3.73
C ILE A 95 10.25 17.35 3.21
N GLY A 96 8.97 17.53 2.92
CA GLY A 96 8.08 16.51 2.39
C GLY A 96 6.76 17.13 1.96
N GLY A 97 6.85 18.18 1.14
CA GLY A 97 5.68 18.85 0.58
C GLY A 97 4.99 17.96 -0.45
N HIS A 98 3.86 17.37 -0.07
CA HIS A 98 2.70 17.34 -0.96
C HIS A 98 1.80 18.51 -0.53
N PRO A 99 1.22 19.29 -1.46
CA PRO A 99 0.34 20.38 -1.10
C PRO A 99 -1.02 19.79 -0.71
N ALA A 100 -1.16 19.32 0.53
CA ALA A 100 -2.47 19.28 1.15
C ALA A 100 -2.84 20.74 1.42
N ALA A 101 -3.88 21.18 0.72
CA ALA A 101 -4.43 22.52 0.82
C ALA A 101 -4.55 22.98 2.27
N ASN A 102 -4.21 24.26 2.47
CA ASN A 102 -4.37 24.98 3.71
C ASN A 102 -5.79 24.85 4.31
N ASN A 103 -5.84 24.86 5.65
CA ASN A 103 -6.97 25.27 6.49
C ASN A 103 -8.06 24.26 6.88
N GLU A 104 -7.75 23.07 7.42
CA GLU A 104 -8.79 22.25 8.09
C GLU A 104 -8.36 21.51 9.37
N SER A 105 -7.36 21.98 10.13
CA SER A 105 -6.93 21.23 11.33
C SER A 105 -7.94 21.27 12.49
N PHE A 106 -8.88 22.23 12.52
CA PHE A 106 -9.91 22.31 13.56
C PHE A 106 -11.23 21.60 13.17
N VAL A 107 -11.59 21.64 11.87
CA VAL A 107 -12.84 21.03 11.35
C VAL A 107 -12.73 19.49 11.33
N ASN A 108 -11.54 18.96 11.01
CA ASN A 108 -11.30 17.51 11.01
C ASN A 108 -11.45 16.86 12.40
N SER A 109 -11.22 17.59 13.50
CA SER A 109 -11.39 17.02 14.85
C SER A 109 -12.86 16.76 15.20
N LEU A 110 -13.77 17.63 14.76
CA LEU A 110 -15.22 17.50 14.98
C LEU A 110 -15.81 16.39 14.10
N ASP A 111 -15.35 16.30 12.85
CA ASP A 111 -15.78 15.24 11.94
C ASP A 111 -15.31 13.85 12.39
N ASN A 112 -14.12 13.73 13.00
CA ASN A 112 -13.63 12.45 13.51
C ASN A 112 -14.44 11.92 14.71
N VAL A 113 -14.94 12.80 15.59
CA VAL A 113 -15.83 12.39 16.69
C VAL A 113 -17.18 11.94 16.14
N SER A 114 -17.74 12.68 15.18
CA SER A 114 -18.99 12.34 14.51
C SER A 114 -18.90 11.00 13.75
N LEU A 115 -17.82 10.79 13.00
CA LEU A 115 -17.54 9.55 12.28
C LEU A 115 -17.35 8.36 13.22
N ARG A 116 -16.63 8.55 14.33
CA ARG A 116 -16.48 7.53 15.36
C ARG A 116 -17.85 7.12 15.90
N ASP A 117 -18.71 8.06 16.24
CA ASP A 117 -20.03 7.76 16.78
C ASP A 117 -20.94 7.08 15.75
N SER A 118 -20.88 7.49 14.48
CA SER A 118 -21.57 6.80 13.38
C SER A 118 -21.10 5.35 13.21
N ILE A 119 -19.78 5.11 13.27
CA ILE A 119 -19.21 3.76 13.18
C ILE A 119 -19.60 2.95 14.42
N PHE A 120 -19.53 3.50 15.62
CA PHE A 120 -19.85 2.76 16.85
C PHE A 120 -21.34 2.43 16.99
N LYS A 121 -22.24 3.13 16.28
CA LYS A 121 -23.67 2.78 16.19
C LYS A 121 -23.92 1.49 15.40
N ILE A 122 -23.19 1.27 14.30
CA ILE A 122 -23.38 0.08 13.43
C ILE A 122 -22.66 -1.18 13.95
N LEU A 123 -21.72 -1.02 14.88
CA LEU A 123 -20.94 -2.12 15.43
C LEU A 123 -21.63 -2.78 16.62
N GLY A 124 -21.64 -4.12 16.61
CA GLY A 124 -22.10 -4.92 17.74
C GLY A 124 -21.19 -4.81 18.96
N LYS A 125 -21.65 -5.29 20.13
CA LYS A 125 -20.92 -5.18 21.41
C LYS A 125 -19.49 -5.75 21.35
N ARG A 126 -19.29 -6.89 20.67
CA ARG A 126 -17.96 -7.51 20.49
C ARG A 126 -17.08 -6.75 19.48
N GLU A 127 -17.67 -6.29 18.39
CA GLU A 127 -16.98 -5.51 17.34
C GLU A 127 -16.47 -4.18 17.89
N ARG A 128 -17.28 -3.48 18.72
CA ARG A 128 -16.87 -2.25 19.40
C ARG A 128 -15.66 -2.45 20.30
N LYS A 129 -15.64 -3.51 21.11
CA LYS A 129 -14.48 -3.80 21.98
C LYS A 129 -13.21 -4.01 21.15
N VAL A 130 -13.30 -4.79 20.08
CA VAL A 130 -12.18 -4.98 19.14
C VAL A 130 -11.77 -3.66 18.49
N ALA A 131 -12.71 -2.84 18.04
CA ALA A 131 -12.44 -1.53 17.44
C ALA A 131 -11.71 -0.59 18.41
N VAL A 132 -12.12 -0.53 19.69
CA VAL A 132 -11.44 0.27 20.72
C VAL A 132 -9.99 -0.16 20.89
N TYR A 133 -9.71 -1.47 20.95
CA TYR A 133 -8.33 -1.94 21.10
C TYR A 133 -7.49 -1.74 19.84
N ILE A 134 -8.11 -1.80 18.65
CA ILE A 134 -7.44 -1.42 17.40
C ILE A 134 -7.08 0.08 17.41
N MET A 135 -7.99 0.96 17.87
CA MET A 135 -7.72 2.40 18.00
C MET A 135 -6.62 2.71 19.02
N LYS A 136 -6.42 1.83 20.01
CA LYS A 136 -5.32 1.90 20.98
C LYS A 136 -3.99 1.33 20.45
N GLY A 137 -3.94 0.86 19.20
CA GLY A 137 -2.72 0.35 18.58
C GLY A 137 -2.38 -1.12 18.86
N LEU A 138 -3.26 -1.88 19.51
CA LEU A 138 -2.94 -3.27 19.90
C LEU A 138 -2.94 -4.22 18.69
N SER A 139 -2.01 -5.17 18.69
CA SER A 139 -1.95 -6.24 17.70
C SER A 139 -3.10 -7.24 17.86
N SER A 140 -3.42 -7.98 16.80
CA SER A 140 -4.50 -8.98 16.85
C SER A 140 -4.26 -10.12 17.86
N ARG A 141 -3.00 -10.37 18.25
CA ARG A 141 -2.64 -11.37 19.26
C ARG A 141 -2.88 -10.83 20.68
N GLU A 142 -2.53 -9.58 20.94
CA GLU A 142 -2.79 -8.92 22.23
C GLU A 142 -4.29 -8.74 22.45
N ILE A 143 -5.02 -8.31 21.41
CA ILE A 143 -6.48 -8.21 21.46
C ILE A 143 -7.11 -9.56 21.74
N GLY A 144 -6.63 -10.63 21.10
CA GLY A 144 -7.10 -11.99 21.33
C GLY A 144 -6.88 -12.44 22.77
N SER A 145 -5.72 -12.13 23.33
CA SER A 145 -5.38 -12.43 24.71
C SER A 145 -6.27 -11.66 25.70
N ILE A 146 -6.49 -10.36 25.47
CA ILE A 146 -7.34 -9.51 26.33
C ILE A 146 -8.82 -9.90 26.28
N LEU A 147 -9.31 -10.27 25.09
CA LEU A 147 -10.71 -10.65 24.89
C LEU A 147 -10.98 -12.14 25.07
N ASN A 148 -9.96 -12.92 25.44
CA ASN A 148 -10.00 -14.38 25.55
C ASN A 148 -10.59 -15.05 24.29
N ILE A 149 -10.13 -14.64 23.11
CA ILE A 149 -10.51 -15.18 21.81
C ILE A 149 -9.26 -15.44 20.96
N SER A 150 -9.35 -16.38 20.01
CA SER A 150 -8.26 -16.63 19.06
C SER A 150 -7.94 -15.37 18.24
N HIS A 151 -6.66 -15.13 17.96
CA HIS A 151 -6.23 -14.06 17.05
C HIS A 151 -6.90 -14.17 15.66
N VAL A 152 -7.21 -15.38 15.20
CA VAL A 152 -7.95 -15.62 13.95
C VAL A 152 -9.38 -15.08 14.05
N MET A 153 -10.00 -15.19 15.22
CA MET A 153 -11.32 -14.62 15.48
C MET A 153 -11.27 -13.08 15.46
N VAL A 154 -10.20 -12.48 15.99
CA VAL A 154 -9.98 -11.02 15.90
C VAL A 154 -9.88 -10.57 14.44
N LEU A 155 -9.15 -11.30 13.59
CA LEU A 155 -9.06 -11.00 12.15
C LEU A 155 -10.43 -11.10 11.45
N LYS A 156 -11.25 -12.11 11.78
CA LYS A 156 -12.63 -12.23 11.26
C LYS A 156 -13.49 -11.04 11.69
N ILE A 157 -13.41 -10.63 12.96
CA ILE A 157 -14.14 -9.47 13.48
C ILE A 157 -13.68 -8.19 12.77
N LYS A 158 -12.37 -8.01 12.55
CA LYS A 158 -11.81 -6.86 11.81
C LYS A 158 -12.34 -6.81 10.37
N LYS A 159 -12.44 -7.97 9.70
CA LYS A 159 -13.05 -8.08 8.36
C LYS A 159 -14.52 -7.66 8.37
N ASN A 160 -15.30 -8.12 9.34
CA ASN A 160 -16.71 -7.75 9.47
C ASN A 160 -16.91 -6.26 9.75
N ILE A 161 -16.10 -5.66 10.63
CA ILE A 161 -16.08 -4.21 10.89
C ILE A 161 -15.85 -3.45 9.57
N ARG A 162 -14.84 -3.86 8.79
CA ARG A 162 -14.51 -3.24 7.49
C ARG A 162 -15.68 -3.31 6.51
N SER A 163 -16.33 -4.47 6.40
CA SER A 163 -17.50 -4.65 5.54
C SER A 163 -18.66 -3.73 5.93
N LYS A 164 -18.95 -3.57 7.23
CA LYS A 164 -20.01 -2.66 7.69
C LYS A 164 -19.66 -1.19 7.47
N CYS A 165 -18.41 -0.81 7.68
CA CYS A 165 -17.96 0.56 7.41
C CYS A 165 -18.01 0.90 5.92
N HIS A 166 -17.74 -0.07 5.03
CA HIS A 166 -17.85 0.12 3.59
C HIS A 166 -19.30 0.29 3.11
N GLY A 167 -20.27 -0.33 3.80
CA GLY A 167 -21.70 -0.10 3.53
C GLY A 167 -22.11 1.36 3.78
N LEU A 168 -21.65 1.96 4.87
CA LEU A 168 -21.90 3.39 5.18
C LEU A 168 -21.30 4.35 4.16
N ALA A 169 -20.16 4.00 3.55
CA ALA A 169 -19.51 4.83 2.54
C ALA A 169 -20.24 4.79 1.18
N GLY A 170 -20.99 3.70 0.91
CA GLY A 170 -21.79 3.55 -0.31
C GLY A 170 -23.18 4.20 -0.25
N GLU A 171 -23.73 4.43 0.95
CA GLU A 171 -25.02 5.10 1.17
C GLU A 171 -24.91 6.65 1.18
N ARG A 172 -23.69 7.19 1.11
CA ARG A 172 -23.43 8.65 1.06
C ARG A 172 -23.16 9.18 -0.36
N GLN A 173 -23.41 8.39 -1.40
CA GLN A 173 -23.37 8.82 -2.82
C GLN A 173 -24.77 9.00 -3.38
#